data_AF-A0A7T8GST4-F1
#
_entry.id   AF-A0A7T8GST4-F1
#
_cell.length_a   1.000
_cell.length_b   1.000
_cell.length_c   1.000
_cell.angle_alpha   90.00
_cell.angle_beta   90.00
_cell.angle_gamma   90.00
#
_symmetry.space_group_name_H-M   'P 1'
#
loop_
_entity.id
_entity.type
_entity.pdbx_description
1 polymer ?
#
loop_
_entity_poly.entity_id
_entity_poly.type
_entity_poly.pdbx_seq_one_letter_code
_entity_poly.pdbx_strand_id
1 'polypeptide(L)'
;MRLQFQSKTLAAFWIGVEKEYPLLGKRALTILLPFATSYLCEIGVSAVASIKTKYRSKLDIENELRVAISKLEPRFDKICSMKQTHISH
;
A
#
# COMPACT_ATOMS: atom_id res chain seq x y z
N MET A 1 26.26 0.75 11.11
CA MET A 1 24.89 0.89 10.56
C MET A 1 24.08 2.03 11.18
N ARG A 2 23.83 2.08 12.51
CA ARG A 2 22.96 3.12 13.12
C ARG A 2 23.37 4.57 12.83
N LEU A 3 24.66 4.89 12.88
CA LEU A 3 25.15 6.26 12.61
C LEU A 3 24.99 6.70 11.15
N GLN A 4 25.08 5.76 10.20
CA GLN A 4 24.90 6.07 8.77
C GLN A 4 23.43 6.27 8.38
N PHE A 5 22.50 5.72 9.17
CA PHE A 5 21.07 5.89 8.94
C PHE A 5 20.61 7.32 9.22
N GLN A 6 21.21 7.99 10.20
CA GLN A 6 20.87 9.38 10.56
C GLN A 6 21.56 10.42 9.68
N SER A 7 22.65 10.05 8.98
CA SER A 7 23.42 10.98 8.15
C SER A 7 23.10 10.92 6.65
N LYS A 8 22.38 9.89 6.19
CA LYS A 8 22.02 9.69 4.79
C LYS A 8 20.50 9.72 4.62
N THR A 9 20.05 10.10 3.44
CA THR A 9 18.64 9.91 3.07
C THR A 9 18.30 8.42 3.10
N LEU A 10 17.04 8.11 3.41
CA LEU A 10 16.58 6.73 3.55
C LEU A 10 16.91 5.88 2.29
N ALA A 11 16.69 6.45 1.11
CA ALA A 11 17.07 5.81 -0.16
C ALA A 11 18.58 5.59 -0.29
N ALA A 12 19.41 6.61 -0.03
CA ALA A 12 20.86 6.50 -0.14
C ALA A 12 21.46 5.51 0.88
N PHE A 13 20.86 5.41 2.07
CA PHE A 13 21.22 4.41 3.06
C PHE A 13 20.94 2.99 2.55
N TRP A 14 19.71 2.70 2.09
CA TRP A 14 19.34 1.35 1.65
C TRP A 14 20.01 0.91 0.35
N ILE A 15 20.33 1.84 -0.56
CA ILE A 15 21.18 1.56 -1.73
C ILE A 15 22.59 1.15 -1.30
N GLY A 16 23.16 1.80 -0.27
CA GLY A 16 24.44 1.39 0.30
C GLY A 16 24.38 0.00 0.96
N VAL A 17 23.30 -0.26 1.70
CA VAL A 17 23.07 -1.57 2.33
C VAL A 17 22.85 -2.68 1.30
N GLU A 18 22.24 -2.41 0.15
CA GLU A 18 22.11 -3.39 -0.93
C GLU A 18 23.46 -3.86 -1.48
N LYS A 19 24.46 -2.96 -1.55
CA LYS A 19 25.81 -3.33 -2.01
C LYS A 19 26.51 -4.31 -1.07
N GLU A 20 26.31 -4.16 0.24
CA GLU A 20 26.90 -5.05 1.25
C GLU A 20 26.02 -6.28 1.57
N TYR A 21 24.70 -6.11 1.52
CA TYR A 21 23.68 -7.10 1.88
C TYR A 21 22.56 -7.10 0.83
N PRO A 22 22.75 -7.75 -0.34
CA PRO A 22 21.87 -7.63 -1.50
C PRO A 22 20.42 -8.01 -1.21
N LEU A 23 20.21 -9.10 -0.46
CA LEU A 23 18.87 -9.58 -0.11
C LEU A 23 18.12 -8.61 0.81
N LEU A 24 18.82 -8.01 1.78
CA LEU A 24 18.23 -7.09 2.74
C LEU A 24 17.94 -5.73 2.09
N GLY A 25 18.92 -5.17 1.38
CA GLY A 25 18.76 -3.91 0.68
C GLY A 25 17.67 -3.97 -0.38
N LYS A 26 17.62 -5.04 -1.19
CA LYS A 26 16.56 -5.23 -2.20
C LYS A 26 15.16 -5.28 -1.57
N ARG A 27 14.98 -6.00 -0.45
CA ARG A 27 13.69 -6.02 0.26
C ARG A 27 13.29 -4.63 0.78
N ALA A 28 14.23 -3.92 1.39
CA ALA A 28 13.96 -2.57 1.91
C ALA A 28 13.62 -1.58 0.78
N LEU A 29 14.38 -1.59 -0.32
CA LEU A 29 14.12 -0.77 -1.50
C LEU A 29 12.78 -1.11 -2.13
N THR A 30 12.39 -2.38 -2.22
CA THR A 30 11.08 -2.78 -2.77
C THR A 30 9.91 -2.24 -1.95
N ILE A 31 10.07 -2.04 -0.64
CA ILE A 31 9.06 -1.43 0.23
C ILE A 31 9.06 0.10 0.11
N LEU A 32 10.23 0.70 -0.07
CA LEU A 32 10.40 2.16 -0.11
C LEU A 32 10.13 2.79 -1.48
N LEU A 33 10.47 2.10 -2.56
CA LEU A 33 10.27 2.54 -3.95
C LEU A 33 8.81 2.82 -4.33
N PRO A 34 7.80 2.01 -3.95
CA PRO A 34 6.42 2.35 -4.22
C PRO A 34 5.95 3.62 -3.50
N PHE A 35 6.66 4.07 -2.46
CA PHE A 35 6.40 5.35 -1.80
C PHE A 35 7.23 6.50 -2.36
N ALA A 36 8.36 6.22 -3.01
CA ALA A 36 9.29 7.25 -3.48
C ALA A 36 8.84 7.93 -4.77
N THR A 37 7.95 7.32 -5.56
CA THR A 37 7.35 8.00 -6.70
C THR A 37 6.19 8.86 -6.19
N SER A 38 6.30 10.17 -6.37
CA SER A 38 5.23 11.12 -6.01
C SER A 38 3.88 10.66 -6.57
N TYR A 39 3.89 10.06 -7.77
CA TYR A 39 2.74 9.48 -8.44
C TYR A 39 1.99 8.43 -7.61
N LEU A 40 2.67 7.48 -6.96
CA LEU A 40 1.99 6.46 -6.16
C LEU A 40 1.48 7.03 -4.83
N CYS A 41 2.20 7.99 -4.24
CA CYS A 41 1.72 8.75 -3.09
C CYS A 41 0.48 9.58 -3.45
N GLU A 42 0.50 10.27 -4.58
CA GLU A 42 -0.61 11.06 -5.12
C GLU A 42 -1.81 10.18 -5.47
N ILE A 43 -1.59 9.00 -6.06
CA ILE A 43 -2.66 8.01 -6.27
C ILE A 43 -3.24 7.56 -4.92
N GLY A 44 -2.40 7.25 -3.93
CA GLY A 44 -2.86 6.85 -2.60
C GLY A 44 -3.69 7.95 -1.93
N VAL A 45 -3.22 9.19 -1.97
CA VAL A 45 -3.93 10.36 -1.43
C VAL A 45 -5.22 10.64 -2.21
N SER A 46 -5.21 10.52 -3.53
CA SER A 46 -6.38 10.70 -4.40
C SER A 46 -7.42 9.59 -4.20
N ALA A 47 -6.96 8.34 -4.01
CA ALA A 47 -7.83 7.21 -3.65
C ALA A 47 -8.50 7.47 -2.29
N VAL A 48 -7.75 7.90 -1.28
CA VAL A 48 -8.31 8.28 0.03
C VAL A 48 -9.30 9.43 -0.09
N ALA A 49 -8.97 10.47 -0.87
CA ALA A 49 -9.84 11.62 -1.08
C ALA A 49 -11.13 11.26 -1.82
N SER A 50 -11.06 10.39 -2.83
CA SER A 50 -12.22 9.92 -3.60
C SER A 50 -13.12 8.99 -2.79
N ILE A 51 -12.55 8.08 -1.98
CA ILE A 51 -13.31 7.24 -1.04
C ILE A 51 -14.06 8.13 -0.03
N LYS A 52 -13.37 9.12 0.54
CA LYS A 52 -13.95 10.04 1.54
C LYS A 52 -15.04 10.96 0.98
N THR A 53 -14.93 11.39 -0.27
CA THR A 53 -15.93 12.25 -0.92
C THR A 53 -17.13 11.48 -1.46
N LYS A 54 -16.92 10.26 -1.98
CA LYS A 54 -17.99 9.42 -2.53
C LYS A 54 -18.78 8.68 -1.45
N TYR A 55 -18.13 8.25 -0.38
CA TYR A 55 -18.77 7.63 0.79
C TYR A 55 -18.55 8.54 1.99
N ARG A 56 -19.56 9.34 2.35
CA ARG A 56 -19.56 10.15 3.57
C ARG A 56 -19.28 9.27 4.80
N SER A 57 -18.00 9.17 5.17
CA SER A 57 -17.47 8.79 6.49
C SER A 57 -18.04 7.54 7.15
N LYS A 58 -18.29 6.45 6.40
CA LYS A 58 -18.70 5.15 7.00
C LYS A 58 -17.85 3.94 6.58
N LEU A 59 -16.88 4.13 5.69
CA LEU A 59 -15.97 3.06 5.24
C LEU A 59 -14.62 3.18 5.96
N ASP A 60 -14.09 2.04 6.36
CA ASP A 60 -12.74 1.92 6.90
C ASP A 60 -11.71 2.12 5.78
N ILE A 61 -11.07 3.28 5.81
CA ILE A 61 -10.16 3.76 4.76
C ILE A 61 -8.96 2.81 4.61
N GLU A 62 -8.48 2.19 5.69
CA GLU A 62 -7.33 1.30 5.63
C GLU A 62 -7.63 0.05 4.79
N ASN A 63 -8.78 -0.58 5.04
CA ASN A 63 -9.20 -1.77 4.34
C ASN A 63 -9.48 -1.50 2.85
N GLU A 64 -10.13 -0.38 2.54
CA GLU A 64 -10.39 0.02 1.16
C GLU A 64 -9.10 0.34 0.39
N LEU A 65 -8.18 1.08 1.01
CA LEU A 65 -6.89 1.41 0.39
C LEU A 65 -6.05 0.15 0.17
N ARG A 66 -6.07 -0.80 1.12
CA ARG A 66 -5.42 -2.10 0.98
C ARG A 66 -5.98 -2.88 -0.20
N VAL A 67 -7.31 -2.89 -0.39
CA VAL A 67 -7.96 -3.53 -1.54
C VAL A 67 -7.60 -2.81 -2.85
N ALA A 68 -7.63 -1.48 -2.88
CA ALA A 68 -7.37 -0.69 -4.08
C ALA A 68 -5.91 -0.75 -4.57
N ILE A 69 -4.94 -0.87 -3.65
CA ILE A 69 -3.50 -0.98 -3.97
C ILE A 69 -3.07 -2.43 -4.21
N SER A 70 -3.85 -3.39 -3.72
CA SER A 70 -3.57 -4.81 -3.90
C SER A 70 -3.69 -5.21 -5.37
N LYS A 71 -2.68 -5.94 -5.87
CA LYS A 71 -2.71 -6.59 -7.20
C LYS A 71 -3.35 -7.98 -7.15
N LEU A 72 -3.87 -8.40 -5.99
CA LEU A 72 -4.52 -9.71 -5.86
C LEU A 72 -5.89 -9.67 -6.54
N GLU A 73 -6.16 -10.63 -7.42
CA GLU A 73 -7.50 -10.80 -7.98
C GLU A 73 -8.49 -11.23 -6.88
N PRO A 74 -9.57 -10.46 -6.66
CA PRO A 74 -10.58 -10.85 -5.69
C PRO A 74 -11.32 -12.11 -6.17
N ARG A 75 -11.49 -13.08 -5.28
CA ARG A 75 -12.29 -14.29 -5.57
C ARG A 75 -13.78 -14.00 -5.44
N PHE A 76 -14.31 -13.22 -6.38
CA PHE A 76 -15.70 -12.76 -6.37
C PHE A 76 -16.71 -13.92 -6.28
N ASP A 77 -16.46 -15.05 -6.96
CA ASP A 77 -17.36 -16.21 -6.93
C ASP A 77 -17.58 -16.76 -5.50
N LYS A 78 -16.51 -16.78 -4.70
CA LYS A 78 -16.59 -17.24 -3.31
C LYS A 78 -17.31 -16.22 -2.43
N ILE A 79 -17.09 -14.92 -2.66
CA ILE A 79 -17.74 -13.86 -1.90
C ILE A 79 -19.24 -13.82 -2.21
N CYS A 80 -19.62 -13.94 -3.49
CA CYS A 80 -21.00 -13.95 -3.94
C CYS A 80 -21.76 -15.18 -3.43
N SER A 81 -21.13 -16.36 -3.42
CA SER A 81 -21.76 -17.59 -2.89
C SER A 81 -21.96 -17.57 -1.36
N MET A 82 -21.16 -16.78 -0.63
CA MET A 82 -21.29 -16.60 0.82
C MET A 82 -22.24 -15.47 1.22
N LYS A 83 -22.73 -14.67 0.27
CA LYS A 83 -23.62 -13.55 0.57
C LYS A 83 -25.06 -14.03 0.67
N GLN A 84 -25.56 -14.11 1.91
CA GLN A 84 -26.97 -14.39 2.14
C GLN A 84 -27.81 -13.18 1.71
N THR A 85 -28.62 -13.35 0.67
CA THR A 85 -29.59 -12.35 0.23
C THR A 85 -30.67 -12.25 1.30
N HIS A 86 -30.67 -11.16 2.06
CA HIS A 86 -31.85 -10.79 2.84
C HIS A 86 -32.95 -10.46 1.85
N ILE A 87 -33.97 -11.32 1.80
CA ILE A 87 -35.18 -11.08 1.02
C ILE A 87 -35.89 -9.92 1.71
N SER A 88 -35.87 -8.74 1.09
CA SER A 88 -36.70 -7.62 1.53
C SER A 88 -38.17 -8.01 1.35
N HIS A 89 -38.99 -7.75 2.38
CA HIS A 89 -40.44 -7.96 2.39
C HIS A 89 -41.18 -6.81 1.67
#